data_AF-A0A2K0W8W5-F1
#
_entry.id   AF-A0A2K0W8W5-F1
#
_cell.length_a   1.000
_cell.length_b   1.000
_cell.length_c   1.000
_cell.angle_alpha   90.00
_cell.angle_beta   90.00
_cell.angle_gamma   90.00
#
_symmetry.space_group_name_H-M   'P 1'
#
loop_
_entity.id
_entity.type
_entity.pdbx_description
1 polymer ?
#
loop_
_entity_poly.entity_id
_entity_poly.type
_entity_poly.pdbx_seq_one_letter_code
_entity_poly.pdbx_strand_id
1 'polypeptide(L)'
;MLDSRRAVGNERALGLALFDPNTTSHEQISRWDSEGVRAVRVNLVTYGDDTPIDELKNQINKYVDLIKPFDWLLQLYTKLERIAELEDFLPSLGVRVVFDHYGDPSLPKTAGPVNPYDIKGFQSLIRLLKNGTTWVKISGAYRLSHLDSDIWEDLDSITLELFEQAPKRVVFGSDWPHT
;
A
#
# COMPACT_ATOMS: atom_id res chain seq x y z
N MET A 1 10.79 5.93 -15.12
CA MET A 1 9.42 6.29 -14.66
C MET A 1 8.93 7.57 -15.33
N LEU A 2 9.55 8.73 -15.08
CA LEU A 2 9.11 10.00 -15.68
C LEU A 2 9.12 10.00 -17.22
N ASP A 3 10.13 9.41 -17.85
CA ASP A 3 10.20 9.32 -19.32
C ASP A 3 9.07 8.46 -19.90
N SER A 4 8.85 7.27 -19.33
CA SER A 4 7.74 6.38 -19.71
C SER A 4 6.39 7.09 -19.55
N ARG A 5 6.22 7.85 -18.46
CA ARG A 5 5.00 8.62 -18.19
C ARG A 5 4.79 9.74 -19.21
N ARG A 6 5.85 10.49 -19.56
CA ARG A 6 5.81 11.53 -20.61
C ARG A 6 5.45 10.94 -21.97
N ALA A 7 5.93 9.72 -22.28
CA ALA A 7 5.61 9.04 -23.54
C ALA A 7 4.12 8.65 -23.67
N VAL A 8 3.44 8.32 -22.57
CA VAL A 8 2.02 7.92 -22.59
C VAL A 8 1.03 9.05 -22.25
N GLY A 9 1.51 10.14 -21.65
CA GLY A 9 0.74 11.34 -21.32
C GLY A 9 0.06 11.32 -19.94
N ASN A 10 -0.20 12.51 -19.39
CA ASN A 10 -0.76 12.69 -18.04
C ASN A 10 -2.19 12.14 -17.88
N GLU A 11 -2.97 12.08 -18.96
CA GLU A 11 -4.33 11.54 -18.92
C GLU A 11 -4.38 10.02 -18.78
N ARG A 12 -3.28 9.33 -19.13
CA ARG A 12 -3.20 7.87 -19.12
C ARG A 12 -2.31 7.31 -18.03
N ALA A 13 -1.39 8.12 -17.50
CA ALA A 13 -0.48 7.69 -16.44
C ALA A 13 -0.15 8.81 -15.45
N LEU A 14 -0.30 8.45 -14.18
CA LEU A 14 0.22 9.18 -13.04
C LEU A 14 1.52 8.54 -12.57
N GLY A 15 2.38 9.35 -11.97
CA GLY A 15 3.62 8.89 -11.35
C GLY A 15 3.46 8.58 -9.87
N LEU A 16 4.25 7.62 -9.40
CA LEU A 16 4.48 7.36 -7.99
C LEU A 16 6.00 7.37 -7.77
N ALA A 17 6.47 8.19 -6.83
CA ALA A 17 7.88 8.38 -6.58
C ALA A 17 8.39 7.56 -5.39
N LEU A 18 9.66 7.17 -5.46
CA LEU A 18 10.43 6.63 -4.34
C LEU A 18 11.59 7.60 -4.14
N PHE A 19 11.70 8.17 -2.95
CA PHE A 19 12.73 9.15 -2.62
C PHE A 19 13.03 9.12 -1.11
N ASP A 20 14.15 9.69 -0.68
CA ASP A 20 14.47 9.85 0.74
C ASP A 20 13.98 11.22 1.24
N PRO A 21 13.10 11.25 2.28
CA PRO A 21 12.50 12.48 2.75
C PRO A 21 13.50 13.37 3.51
N ASN A 22 14.68 12.87 3.89
CA ASN A 22 15.71 13.67 4.56
C ASN A 22 16.58 14.46 3.57
N THR A 23 16.59 14.07 2.29
CA THR A 23 17.46 14.65 1.26
C THR A 23 16.68 15.28 0.10
N THR A 24 15.37 15.04 0.01
CA THR A 24 14.53 15.58 -1.06
C THR A 24 13.97 16.96 -0.71
N SER A 25 14.18 17.95 -1.58
CA SER A 25 13.72 19.32 -1.37
C SER A 25 12.26 19.53 -1.81
N HIS A 26 11.63 20.59 -1.30
CA HIS A 26 10.27 20.96 -1.69
C HIS A 26 10.16 21.33 -3.18
N GLU A 27 11.17 21.98 -3.74
CA GLU A 27 11.24 22.31 -5.17
C GLU A 27 11.26 21.05 -6.04
N GLN A 28 11.93 20.00 -5.57
CA GLN A 28 11.98 18.72 -6.28
C GLN A 28 10.60 18.04 -6.29
N ILE A 29 9.86 18.07 -5.17
CA ILE A 29 8.48 17.57 -5.10
C ILE A 29 7.56 18.39 -6.01
N SER A 30 7.64 19.72 -5.96
CA SER A 30 6.85 20.62 -6.80
C SER A 30 7.08 20.36 -8.30
N ARG A 31 8.34 20.12 -8.70
CA ARG A 31 8.65 19.71 -10.06
C ARG A 31 7.97 18.38 -10.42
N TRP A 32 8.10 17.35 -9.58
CA TRP A 32 7.46 16.06 -9.83
C TRP A 32 5.93 16.16 -9.90
N ASP A 33 5.33 17.05 -9.11
CA ASP A 33 3.89 17.32 -9.17
C ASP A 33 3.48 17.91 -10.52
N SER A 34 4.21 18.90 -11.02
CA SER A 34 3.99 19.45 -12.38
C SER A 34 4.19 18.38 -13.47
N GLU A 35 5.05 17.40 -13.18
CA GLU A 35 5.32 16.25 -14.02
C GLU A 35 4.37 15.07 -13.72
N GLY A 36 3.22 15.27 -13.08
CA GLY A 36 2.16 14.26 -12.97
C GLY A 36 2.39 13.15 -11.93
N VAL A 37 3.36 13.29 -11.03
CA VAL A 37 3.49 12.42 -9.86
C VAL A 37 2.42 12.79 -8.83
N ARG A 38 1.77 11.80 -8.21
CA ARG A 38 0.65 12.00 -7.27
C ARG A 38 0.77 11.18 -5.99
N ALA A 39 1.89 10.47 -5.82
CA ALA A 39 2.08 9.55 -4.72
C ALA A 39 3.55 9.37 -4.39
N VAL A 40 3.82 9.07 -3.12
CA VAL A 40 5.09 8.48 -2.69
C VAL A 40 4.86 7.04 -2.25
N ARG A 41 5.82 6.15 -2.51
CA ARG A 41 5.82 4.78 -1.99
C ARG A 41 6.91 4.58 -0.97
N VAL A 42 6.54 4.02 0.17
CA VAL A 42 7.45 3.51 1.19
C VAL A 42 7.36 1.99 1.17
N ASN A 43 8.49 1.33 0.88
CA ASN A 43 8.57 -0.12 0.80
C ASN A 43 9.37 -0.67 1.98
N LEU A 44 8.70 -1.40 2.87
CA LEU A 44 9.24 -1.97 4.09
C LEU A 44 9.47 -3.49 3.96
N VAL A 45 8.65 -4.17 3.15
CA VAL A 45 8.73 -5.63 2.97
C VAL A 45 10.03 -6.04 2.27
N THR A 46 10.38 -5.39 1.16
CA THR A 46 11.54 -5.82 0.34
C THR A 46 12.87 -5.74 1.09
N TYR A 47 12.98 -4.87 2.10
CA TYR A 47 14.20 -4.68 2.88
C TYR A 47 14.19 -5.40 4.23
N GLY A 48 13.10 -6.11 4.56
CA GLY A 48 12.96 -6.79 5.85
C GLY A 48 12.92 -5.83 7.03
N ASP A 49 12.09 -4.79 6.94
CA ASP A 49 12.03 -3.72 7.94
C ASP A 49 11.62 -4.22 9.34
N ASP A 50 12.55 -4.11 10.29
CA ASP A 50 12.36 -4.34 11.71
C ASP A 50 12.38 -3.03 12.54
N THR A 51 12.28 -1.88 11.85
CA THR A 51 12.30 -0.56 12.48
C THR A 51 11.28 -0.48 13.62
N PRO A 52 11.70 -0.02 14.82
CA PRO A 52 10.79 0.22 15.94
C PRO A 52 9.59 1.07 15.51
N ILE A 53 8.40 0.75 16.02
CA ILE A 53 7.16 1.36 15.53
C ILE A 53 7.16 2.90 15.62
N ASP A 54 7.76 3.48 16.65
CA ASP A 54 7.84 4.93 16.81
C ASP A 54 8.78 5.58 15.79
N GLU A 55 9.89 4.90 15.45
CA GLU A 55 10.80 5.34 14.40
C GLU A 55 10.13 5.28 13.02
N LEU A 56 9.37 4.21 12.75
CA LEU A 56 8.60 4.07 11.52
C LEU A 56 7.54 5.19 11.39
N LYS A 57 6.81 5.49 12.47
CA LYS A 57 5.84 6.60 12.50
C LYS A 57 6.52 7.94 12.21
N ASN A 58 7.70 8.18 12.81
CA ASN A 58 8.49 9.39 12.53
C ASN A 58 8.94 9.46 11.07
N GLN A 59 9.37 8.34 10.48
CA GLN A 59 9.72 8.29 9.07
C GLN A 59 8.52 8.59 8.17
N ILE A 60 7.35 7.99 8.45
CA ILE A 60 6.12 8.26 7.71
C ILE A 60 5.72 9.73 7.78
N ASN A 61 5.80 10.36 8.97
CA ASN A 61 5.51 11.79 9.12
C ASN A 61 6.37 12.66 8.21
N LYS A 62 7.68 12.37 8.10
CA LYS A 62 8.58 13.11 7.19
C LYS A 62 8.13 13.04 5.73
N TYR A 63 7.66 11.87 5.28
CA TYR A 63 7.08 11.74 3.94
C TYR A 63 5.77 12.55 3.82
N VAL A 64 4.88 12.43 4.80
CA VAL A 64 3.58 13.11 4.81
C VAL A 64 3.75 14.63 4.75
N ASP A 65 4.67 15.20 5.53
CA ASP A 65 4.94 16.64 5.56
C ASP A 65 5.35 17.19 4.19
N LEU A 66 6.14 16.43 3.43
CA LEU A 66 6.58 16.82 2.09
C LEU A 66 5.46 16.77 1.04
N ILE A 67 4.57 15.77 1.14
CA ILE A 67 3.61 15.47 0.07
C ILE A 67 2.23 16.11 0.30
N LYS A 68 1.87 16.40 1.55
CA LYS A 68 0.55 16.93 1.95
C LYS A 68 0.16 18.23 1.24
N PRO A 69 1.07 19.21 1.02
CA PRO A 69 0.74 20.42 0.26
C PRO A 69 0.29 20.18 -1.19
N PHE A 70 0.58 18.99 -1.74
CA PHE A 70 0.29 18.62 -3.13
C PHE A 70 -0.92 17.67 -3.27
N ASP A 71 -1.63 17.35 -2.17
CA ASP A 71 -2.71 16.34 -2.14
C ASP A 71 -2.28 14.94 -2.62
N TRP A 72 -0.99 14.64 -2.52
CA TRP A 72 -0.46 13.31 -2.85
C TRP A 72 -0.90 12.27 -1.82
N LEU A 73 -0.98 11.01 -2.27
CA LEU A 73 -1.22 9.87 -1.39
C LEU A 73 0.09 9.20 -0.95
N LEU A 74 0.00 8.50 0.19
CA LEU A 74 1.04 7.63 0.69
C LEU A 74 0.72 6.17 0.32
N GLN A 75 1.58 5.52 -0.45
CA GLN A 75 1.50 4.09 -0.70
C GLN A 75 2.47 3.34 0.21
N LEU A 76 1.98 2.38 0.98
CA LEU A 76 2.78 1.56 1.90
C LEU A 76 2.81 0.12 1.41
N TYR A 77 4.02 -0.42 1.23
CA TYR A 77 4.22 -1.86 1.12
C TYR A 77 4.81 -2.38 2.44
N THR A 78 3.95 -2.94 3.28
CA THR A 78 4.26 -3.44 4.63
C THR A 78 3.53 -4.74 4.90
N LYS A 79 4.02 -5.51 5.86
CA LYS A 79 3.38 -6.75 6.35
C LYS A 79 2.04 -6.44 7.03
N LEU A 80 1.05 -7.32 6.88
CA LEU A 80 -0.30 -7.10 7.43
C LEU A 80 -0.27 -6.97 8.95
N GLU A 81 0.65 -7.67 9.61
CA GLU A 81 0.88 -7.60 11.05
C GLU A 81 1.30 -6.20 11.50
N ARG A 82 2.09 -5.48 10.68
CA ARG A 82 2.53 -4.11 10.96
C ARG A 82 1.41 -3.10 10.79
N ILE A 83 0.41 -3.39 9.95
CA ILE A 83 -0.77 -2.53 9.78
C ILE A 83 -1.52 -2.38 11.11
N ALA A 84 -1.57 -3.43 11.93
CA ALA A 84 -2.18 -3.37 13.26
C ALA A 84 -1.52 -2.34 14.18
N GLU A 85 -0.19 -2.21 14.11
CA GLU A 85 0.57 -1.26 14.94
C GLU A 85 0.46 0.20 14.46
N LEU A 86 0.02 0.38 13.21
CA LEU A 86 -0.20 1.67 12.58
C LEU A 86 -1.67 2.12 12.63
N GLU A 87 -2.58 1.28 13.10
CA GLU A 87 -4.03 1.50 13.02
C GLU A 87 -4.47 2.85 13.58
N ASP A 88 -4.02 3.19 14.80
CA ASP A 88 -4.39 4.45 15.45
C ASP A 88 -3.65 5.67 14.87
N PHE A 89 -2.55 5.43 14.15
CA PHE A 89 -1.67 6.46 13.64
C PHE A 89 -2.10 6.97 12.25
N LEU A 90 -2.42 6.07 11.32
CA LEU A 90 -2.68 6.45 9.92
C LEU A 90 -3.83 7.45 9.75
N PRO A 91 -4.95 7.38 10.50
CA PRO A 91 -6.01 8.39 10.40
C PRO A 91 -5.55 9.81 10.76
N SER A 92 -4.50 9.95 11.58
CA SER A 92 -3.99 11.26 12.00
C SER A 92 -3.18 12.00 10.93
N LEU A 93 -2.71 11.30 9.89
CA LEU A 93 -1.82 11.87 8.87
C LEU A 93 -2.49 12.95 8.02
N GLY A 94 -3.80 12.85 7.82
CA GLY A 94 -4.55 13.77 6.96
C GLY A 94 -4.18 13.67 5.48
N VAL A 95 -3.66 12.52 5.05
CA VAL A 95 -3.47 12.14 3.64
C VAL A 95 -4.13 10.79 3.38
N ARG A 96 -4.38 10.47 2.11
CA ARG A 96 -4.87 9.14 1.72
C ARG A 96 -3.74 8.12 1.82
N VAL A 97 -4.06 6.93 2.33
CA VAL A 97 -3.12 5.81 2.44
C VAL A 97 -3.57 4.65 1.56
N VAL A 98 -2.64 4.01 0.86
CA VAL A 98 -2.90 2.83 0.04
C VAL A 98 -1.94 1.72 0.46
N PHE A 99 -2.47 0.56 0.86
CA PHE A 99 -1.66 -0.64 1.10
C PHE A 99 -1.49 -1.45 -0.19
N ASP A 100 -0.25 -1.84 -0.49
CA ASP A 100 0.07 -2.73 -1.61
C ASP A 100 -0.29 -4.18 -1.31
N HIS A 101 -0.58 -4.96 -2.36
CA HIS A 101 -0.66 -6.43 -2.37
C HIS A 101 -1.43 -7.05 -1.19
N TYR A 102 -2.71 -6.73 -1.04
CA TYR A 102 -3.55 -7.21 0.08
C TYR A 102 -3.09 -6.78 1.49
N GLY A 103 -2.10 -5.89 1.58
CA GLY A 103 -1.39 -5.63 2.83
C GLY A 103 -0.37 -6.69 3.19
N ASP A 104 0.08 -7.52 2.24
CA ASP A 104 1.12 -8.56 2.40
C ASP A 104 0.85 -9.53 3.57
N PRO A 105 -0.29 -10.25 3.56
CA PRO A 105 -0.65 -11.19 4.61
C PRO A 105 0.32 -12.38 4.71
N SER A 106 0.61 -12.81 5.94
CA SER A 106 1.23 -14.12 6.16
C SER A 106 0.17 -15.22 6.11
N LEU A 107 0.00 -15.83 4.93
CA LEU A 107 -0.97 -16.91 4.75
C LEU A 107 -0.57 -18.20 5.50
N PRO A 108 -1.52 -18.91 6.12
CA PRO A 108 -1.28 -20.25 6.66
C PRO A 108 -0.87 -21.22 5.56
N LYS A 109 0.03 -22.15 5.86
CA LYS A 109 0.40 -23.26 4.94
C LYS A 109 -0.61 -24.41 5.03
N THR A 110 -1.88 -24.13 4.73
CA THR A 110 -2.95 -25.14 4.81
C THR A 110 -3.73 -25.19 3.50
N ALA A 111 -4.12 -26.39 3.07
CA ALA A 111 -4.90 -26.61 1.85
C ALA A 111 -6.40 -26.30 1.98
N GLY A 112 -6.85 -25.78 3.13
CA GLY A 112 -8.26 -25.53 3.44
C GLY A 112 -8.59 -24.04 3.51
N PRO A 113 -9.89 -23.69 3.49
CA PRO A 113 -10.33 -22.30 3.56
C PRO A 113 -9.83 -21.64 4.84
N VAL A 114 -9.21 -20.47 4.67
CA VAL A 114 -8.68 -19.65 5.77
C VAL A 114 -9.74 -18.63 6.15
N ASN A 115 -10.06 -18.54 7.45
CA ASN A 115 -10.81 -17.40 7.95
C ASN A 115 -9.88 -16.16 7.97
N PRO A 116 -10.15 -15.10 7.19
CA PRO A 116 -9.26 -13.94 7.10
C PRO A 116 -8.99 -13.28 8.45
N TYR A 117 -9.96 -13.33 9.38
CA TYR A 117 -9.82 -12.73 10.71
C TYR A 117 -8.83 -13.46 11.64
N ASP A 118 -8.42 -14.68 11.30
CA ASP A 118 -7.34 -15.38 12.01
C ASP A 118 -5.95 -14.88 11.56
N ILE A 119 -5.87 -14.14 10.45
CA ILE A 119 -4.63 -13.53 9.97
C ILE A 119 -4.38 -12.24 10.75
N LYS A 120 -3.25 -12.18 11.44
CA LYS A 120 -2.89 -11.05 12.29
C LYS A 120 -2.84 -9.76 11.47
N GLY A 121 -3.60 -8.76 11.93
CA GLY A 121 -3.73 -7.43 11.31
C GLY A 121 -4.87 -7.29 10.31
N PHE A 122 -5.53 -8.38 9.90
CA PHE A 122 -6.66 -8.30 8.96
C PHE A 122 -7.83 -7.47 9.51
N GLN A 123 -8.18 -7.65 10.80
CA GLN A 123 -9.24 -6.86 11.42
C GLN A 123 -8.91 -5.35 11.45
N SER A 124 -7.65 -5.01 11.72
CA SER A 124 -7.15 -3.63 11.68
C SER A 124 -7.25 -3.02 10.29
N LEU A 125 -6.89 -3.80 9.25
CA LEU A 125 -7.06 -3.39 7.86
C LEU A 125 -8.53 -3.06 7.57
N ILE A 126 -9.48 -3.94 7.93
CA ILE A 126 -10.91 -3.66 7.73
C ILE A 126 -11.36 -2.37 8.44
N ARG A 127 -10.92 -2.14 9.68
CA ARG A 127 -11.25 -0.90 10.42
C ARG A 127 -10.69 0.34 9.72
N LEU A 128 -9.45 0.29 9.24
CA LEU A 128 -8.83 1.38 8.47
C LEU A 128 -9.55 1.66 7.15
N LEU A 129 -9.93 0.62 6.40
CA LEU A 129 -10.68 0.78 5.16
C LEU A 129 -12.06 1.43 5.42
N LYS A 130 -12.76 1.01 6.48
CA LYS A 130 -14.06 1.60 6.87
C LYS A 130 -13.95 3.04 7.38
N ASN A 131 -12.80 3.45 7.93
CA ASN A 131 -12.55 4.84 8.33
C ASN A 131 -12.59 5.81 7.13
N GLY A 132 -12.30 5.33 5.93
CA GLY A 132 -12.60 6.03 4.68
C GLY A 132 -11.42 6.79 4.05
N THR A 133 -10.28 6.89 4.72
CA THR A 133 -9.03 7.49 4.22
C THR A 133 -7.99 6.47 3.75
N THR A 134 -8.29 5.18 3.86
CA THR A 134 -7.38 4.08 3.51
C THR A 134 -7.96 3.22 2.39
N TRP A 135 -7.10 2.77 1.49
CA TRP A 135 -7.39 1.81 0.42
C TRP A 135 -6.45 0.62 0.50
N VAL A 136 -6.85 -0.49 -0.10
CA VAL A 136 -6.00 -1.66 -0.33
C VAL A 136 -5.99 -2.02 -1.81
N LYS A 137 -4.81 -2.37 -2.31
CA LYS A 137 -4.62 -2.85 -3.68
C LYS A 137 -4.62 -4.38 -3.69
N ILE A 138 -5.59 -4.99 -4.35
CA ILE A 138 -5.58 -6.41 -4.67
C ILE A 138 -4.70 -6.61 -5.92
N SER A 139 -3.50 -7.14 -5.70
CA SER A 139 -2.43 -7.24 -6.70
C SER A 139 -1.35 -8.20 -6.20
N GLY A 140 -0.50 -8.70 -7.08
CA GLY A 140 0.67 -9.49 -6.68
C GLY A 140 0.32 -10.82 -5.99
N ALA A 141 -0.82 -11.43 -6.32
CA ALA A 141 -1.28 -12.67 -5.68
C ALA A 141 -0.27 -13.84 -5.79
N TYR A 142 0.47 -13.92 -6.90
CA TYR A 142 1.60 -14.86 -7.09
C TYR A 142 2.74 -14.68 -6.07
N ARG A 143 2.80 -13.57 -5.34
CA ARG A 143 3.78 -13.34 -4.26
C ARG A 143 3.33 -13.91 -2.92
N LEU A 144 2.01 -14.11 -2.76
CA LEU A 144 1.36 -14.37 -1.49
C LEU A 144 0.89 -15.82 -1.37
N SER A 145 0.35 -16.36 -2.47
CA SER A 145 -0.19 -17.71 -2.52
C SER A 145 0.89 -18.76 -2.28
N HIS A 146 0.55 -19.80 -1.53
CA HIS A 146 1.40 -21.00 -1.36
C HIS A 146 0.98 -22.14 -2.32
N LEU A 147 -0.05 -21.91 -3.13
CA LEU A 147 -0.56 -22.90 -4.07
C LEU A 147 0.23 -22.86 -5.39
N ASP A 148 0.54 -24.03 -5.92
CA ASP A 148 1.07 -24.18 -7.28
C ASP A 148 -0.10 -24.11 -8.28
N SER A 149 -0.64 -22.90 -8.45
CA SER A 149 -1.87 -22.66 -9.21
C SER A 149 -1.97 -21.21 -9.68
N ASP A 150 -2.49 -21.00 -10.89
CA ASP A 150 -2.71 -19.66 -11.46
C ASP A 150 -4.01 -18.98 -10.98
N ILE A 151 -4.80 -19.66 -10.15
CA ILE A 151 -6.07 -19.14 -9.61
C ILE A 151 -5.97 -18.66 -8.15
N TRP A 152 -4.90 -19.02 -7.42
CA TRP A 152 -4.60 -18.54 -6.05
C TRP A 152 -5.79 -18.59 -5.06
N GLU A 153 -6.51 -19.73 -5.02
CA GLU A 153 -7.74 -19.91 -4.23
C GLU A 153 -7.54 -19.69 -2.71
N ASP A 154 -6.31 -19.74 -2.21
CA ASP A 154 -5.97 -19.41 -0.82
C ASP A 154 -6.12 -17.92 -0.49
N LEU A 155 -6.34 -17.06 -1.49
CA LEU A 155 -6.69 -15.65 -1.33
C LEU A 155 -8.18 -15.35 -1.50
N ASP A 156 -9.02 -16.33 -1.86
CA ASP A 156 -10.42 -16.08 -2.19
C ASP A 156 -11.20 -15.53 -0.99
N SER A 157 -11.04 -16.13 0.19
CA SER A 157 -11.75 -15.67 1.39
C SER A 157 -11.36 -14.25 1.78
N ILE A 158 -10.07 -13.91 1.66
CA ILE A 158 -9.55 -12.55 1.91
C ILE A 158 -10.15 -11.57 0.89
N THR A 159 -10.15 -11.95 -0.39
CA THR A 159 -10.64 -11.13 -1.49
C THR A 159 -12.14 -10.82 -1.30
N LEU A 160 -12.95 -11.86 -1.08
CA LEU A 160 -14.39 -11.73 -0.88
C LEU A 160 -14.72 -10.86 0.33
N GLU A 161 -14.02 -11.08 1.45
CA GLU A 161 -14.24 -10.31 2.68
C GLU A 161 -13.87 -8.83 2.49
N LEU A 162 -12.79 -8.51 1.78
CA LEU A 162 -12.43 -7.11 1.47
C LEU A 162 -13.50 -6.43 0.62
N PHE A 163 -14.06 -7.12 -0.38
CA PHE A 163 -15.15 -6.60 -1.21
C PHE A 163 -16.45 -6.43 -0.43
N GLU A 164 -16.76 -7.34 0.50
CA GLU A 164 -17.95 -7.24 1.34
C GLU A 164 -17.84 -6.06 2.33
N GLN A 165 -16.72 -5.98 3.04
CA GLN A 165 -16.56 -5.02 4.14
C GLN A 165 -16.23 -3.60 3.68
N ALA A 166 -15.55 -3.44 2.54
CA ALA A 166 -15.06 -2.14 2.08
C ALA A 166 -15.05 -1.98 0.54
N PRO A 167 -16.18 -2.22 -0.16
CA PRO A 167 -16.22 -2.28 -1.63
C PRO A 167 -15.73 -1.01 -2.34
N LYS A 168 -15.83 0.16 -1.69
CA LYS A 168 -15.39 1.46 -2.23
C LYS A 168 -13.93 1.81 -1.89
N ARG A 169 -13.18 0.87 -1.30
CA ARG A 169 -11.79 1.05 -0.83
C ARG A 169 -10.84 -0.04 -1.31
N VAL A 170 -11.32 -0.93 -2.18
CA VAL A 170 -10.52 -1.93 -2.87
C VAL A 170 -10.23 -1.46 -4.28
N VAL A 171 -8.97 -1.54 -4.71
CA VAL A 171 -8.55 -1.25 -6.09
C VAL A 171 -7.70 -2.40 -6.63
N PHE A 172 -7.70 -2.59 -7.95
CA PHE A 172 -6.91 -3.63 -8.60
C PHE A 172 -5.60 -3.06 -9.18
N GLY A 173 -4.54 -3.87 -9.17
CA GLY A 173 -3.32 -3.62 -9.94
C GLY A 173 -2.72 -4.91 -10.47
N SER A 174 -2.18 -4.90 -11.69
CA SER A 174 -1.57 -6.10 -12.29
C SER A 174 -0.25 -6.50 -11.63
N ASP A 175 0.48 -5.55 -11.06
CA ASP A 175 1.87 -5.71 -10.62
C ASP A 175 2.83 -6.13 -11.75
N TRP A 176 2.52 -5.75 -13.00
CA TRP A 176 3.42 -5.93 -14.14
C TRP A 176 4.76 -5.19 -13.89
N PRO A 177 5.93 -5.79 -14.23
CA PRO A 177 6.12 -6.98 -15.07
C PRO A 177 6.26 -8.30 -14.31
N HIS A 178 5.73 -8.40 -13.09
CA HIS A 178 5.76 -9.61 -12.28
C HIS A 178 7.18 -10.03 -11.82
N THR A 179 7.95 -9.05 -11.35
CA THR A 179 9.34 -9.23 -10.86
C THR A 179 9.43 -9.96 -9.54
#